data_AF-A0A1G2I4E2-F1
#
_entry.id   AF-A0A1G2I4E2-F1
#
_cell.length_a   1.000
_cell.length_b   1.000
_cell.length_c   1.000
_cell.angle_alpha   90.00
_cell.angle_beta   90.00
_cell.angle_gamma   90.00
#
_symmetry.space_group_name_H-M   'P 1'
#
loop_
_entity.id
_entity.type
_entity.pdbx_description
1 polymer ?
#
loop_
_entity_poly.entity_id
_entity_poly.type
_entity_poly.pdbx_seq_one_letter_code
_entity_poly.pdbx_strand_id
1 'polypeptide(L)'
;MNKPHFTIKNNFQKGGILYQDLLTPEILSDICLKVTNRPDYTYDFDNTGYNIGRLVVLEYQNKKHYVSISETDIRSRNSSFQSLPSALSRYILDKNPNKEISFYFYPSITGNYETPYFIFMYRLMKTAKIRFLNETKYLSHPVVHFTTAADIIASKEQLRTKNRGNRSTYITRGPNNELQIYGKTYGANKYETTILCLALSEIADSKVQLFQIGDGGLTELPQTAKDAIESLGVVKIYTSNKKIEKIDFEENDSLRSIEYVYNLLEKLGGKKCAFCGCEIPQIIHGAHIWPVTDIKKDKTLSKDKKLAFALDGENGLWLCQNHHKLLDVNILRISENGKVKYSSEINGLNAIFLKYITKQTQLQGTILSSRFIYYLRKRNNILKESLYCEIT
;
A
#
# COMPACT_ATOMS: atom_id res chain seq x y z
N MET A 1 47.60 3.95 6.14
CA MET A 1 46.20 3.51 6.41
C MET A 1 45.28 4.41 5.61
N ASN A 2 44.39 3.85 4.80
CA ASN A 2 43.45 4.65 3.99
C ASN A 2 42.53 5.45 4.92
N LYS A 3 42.50 6.78 4.76
CA LYS A 3 41.53 7.63 5.47
C LYS A 3 40.12 7.40 4.91
N PRO A 4 39.06 7.48 5.73
CA PRO A 4 37.69 7.54 5.23
C PRO A 4 37.53 8.68 4.22
N HIS A 5 36.86 8.42 3.09
CA HIS A 5 36.66 9.39 2.03
C HIS A 5 35.18 9.57 1.68
N PHE A 6 34.68 10.80 1.73
CA PHE A 6 33.32 11.14 1.32
C PHE A 6 33.25 11.57 -0.13
N THR A 7 32.26 11.06 -0.87
CA THR A 7 31.85 11.57 -2.18
C THR A 7 30.44 12.10 -2.10
N ILE A 8 30.25 13.37 -2.48
CA ILE A 8 28.99 14.09 -2.33
C ILE A 8 28.65 14.82 -3.62
N LYS A 9 27.51 14.48 -4.24
CA LYS A 9 26.97 15.32 -5.33
C LYS A 9 26.52 16.65 -4.75
N ASN A 10 27.09 17.74 -5.22
CA ASN A 10 26.96 19.05 -4.58
C ASN A 10 25.65 19.77 -4.93
N ASN A 11 25.17 19.61 -6.16
CA ASN A 11 23.98 20.34 -6.61
C ASN A 11 22.69 19.71 -6.09
N PHE A 12 21.75 20.53 -5.63
CA PHE A 12 20.37 20.10 -5.44
C PHE A 12 19.64 20.02 -6.78
N GLN A 13 18.60 19.16 -6.86
CA GLN A 13 17.75 19.10 -8.05
C GLN A 13 16.94 20.39 -8.27
N LYS A 14 16.62 21.11 -7.18
CA LYS A 14 15.85 22.36 -7.18
C LYS A 14 16.42 23.30 -6.13
N GLY A 15 16.49 24.59 -6.44
CA GLY A 15 16.63 25.65 -5.42
C GLY A 15 17.99 26.35 -5.29
N GLY A 16 18.97 26.15 -6.16
CA GLY A 16 20.22 26.95 -6.18
C GLY A 16 21.17 26.79 -4.98
N ILE A 17 20.73 26.14 -3.90
CA ILE A 17 21.51 25.79 -2.72
C ILE A 17 22.46 24.63 -3.08
N LEU A 18 23.62 24.55 -2.43
CA LEU A 18 24.59 23.47 -2.57
C LEU A 18 24.67 22.63 -1.30
N TYR A 19 25.02 21.34 -1.42
CA TYR A 19 25.19 20.46 -0.26
C TYR A 19 26.38 20.86 0.60
N GLN A 20 27.38 21.52 0.04
CA GLN A 20 28.49 22.10 0.81
C GLN A 20 28.01 23.17 1.82
N ASP A 21 26.88 23.84 1.54
CA ASP A 21 26.30 24.84 2.45
C ASP A 21 25.53 24.17 3.59
N LEU A 22 25.12 22.91 3.40
CA LEU A 22 24.38 22.10 4.36
C LEU A 22 25.29 21.22 5.22
N LEU A 23 26.29 20.59 4.61
CA LEU A 23 27.13 19.56 5.21
C LEU A 23 28.43 20.18 5.71
N THR A 24 28.36 20.81 6.88
CA THR A 24 29.55 21.40 7.52
C THR A 24 30.59 20.34 7.89
N PRO A 25 31.86 20.73 8.09
CA PRO A 25 32.90 19.81 8.55
C PRO A 25 32.54 19.07 9.85
N GLU A 26 31.83 19.73 10.77
CA GLU A 26 31.38 19.12 12.03
C GLU A 26 30.37 18.00 11.78
N ILE A 27 29.43 18.20 10.84
CA ILE A 27 28.45 17.18 10.46
C ILE A 27 29.13 15.99 9.80
N LEU A 28 30.05 16.24 8.85
CA LEU A 28 30.80 15.17 8.19
C LEU A 28 31.70 14.40 9.18
N SER A 29 32.31 15.10 10.13
CA SER A 29 33.08 14.47 11.21
C SER A 29 32.21 13.59 12.11
N ASP A 30 31.02 14.06 12.52
CA ASP A 30 30.08 13.28 13.35
C ASP A 30 29.58 12.03 12.60
N ILE A 31 29.26 12.16 11.32
CA ILE A 31 28.89 11.02 10.46
C ILE A 31 30.07 10.05 10.37
N CYS A 32 31.27 10.54 10.06
CA CYS A 32 32.47 9.70 9.93
C CYS A 32 32.73 8.92 11.22
N LEU A 33 32.64 9.58 12.36
CA LEU A 33 32.83 8.98 13.67
C LEU A 33 31.78 7.88 13.93
N LYS A 34 30.50 8.13 13.66
CA LYS A 34 29.42 7.14 13.86
C LYS A 34 29.50 5.95 12.91
N VAL A 35 30.07 6.17 11.73
CA VAL A 35 30.14 5.14 10.69
C VAL A 35 31.41 4.30 10.83
N THR A 36 32.55 4.92 11.15
CA THR A 36 33.88 4.30 11.09
C THR A 36 34.65 4.30 12.42
N ASN A 37 34.09 4.90 13.48
CA ASN A 37 34.78 5.20 14.75
C ASN A 37 36.02 6.09 14.60
N ARG A 38 36.08 6.90 13.52
CA ARG A 38 37.16 7.85 13.27
C ARG A 38 36.62 9.23 12.92
N PRO A 39 37.21 10.32 13.47
CA PRO A 39 36.80 11.67 13.13
C PRO A 39 37.57 12.25 11.94
N ASP A 40 38.69 11.64 11.52
CA ASP A 40 39.50 12.09 10.38
C ASP A 40 38.95 11.56 9.05
N TYR A 41 38.85 12.43 8.05
CA TYR A 41 38.31 12.09 6.73
C TYR A 41 38.88 13.01 5.65
N THR A 42 38.66 12.62 4.40
CA THR A 42 38.75 13.49 3.21
C THR A 42 37.39 13.53 2.53
N TYR A 43 37.13 14.53 1.68
CA TYR A 43 35.85 14.64 0.98
C TYR A 43 36.00 15.35 -0.36
N ASP A 44 35.17 14.95 -1.33
CA ASP A 44 35.04 15.62 -2.62
C ASP A 44 33.58 15.98 -2.88
N PHE A 45 33.37 17.24 -3.31
CA PHE A 45 32.11 17.72 -3.84
C PHE A 45 32.10 17.59 -5.36
N ASP A 46 31.26 16.68 -5.86
CA ASP A 46 31.06 16.46 -7.28
C ASP A 46 29.97 17.40 -7.81
N ASN A 47 30.39 18.39 -8.58
CA ASN A 47 29.52 19.41 -9.19
C ASN A 47 28.83 18.95 -10.48
N THR A 48 28.97 17.68 -10.89
CA THR A 48 28.30 17.13 -12.08
C THR A 48 26.94 16.52 -11.73
N GLY A 49 25.90 16.86 -12.49
CA GLY A 49 24.54 16.39 -12.20
C GLY A 49 24.01 16.93 -10.86
N TYR A 50 23.12 16.17 -10.20
CA TYR A 50 22.52 16.56 -8.92
C TYR A 50 22.46 15.40 -7.93
N ASN A 51 22.37 15.74 -6.65
CA ASN A 51 22.24 14.77 -5.57
C ASN A 51 20.86 14.11 -5.61
N ILE A 52 20.87 12.77 -5.70
CA ILE A 52 19.66 11.96 -5.67
C ILE A 52 19.62 11.23 -4.33
N GLY A 53 18.63 11.60 -3.53
CA GLY A 53 18.33 10.95 -2.27
C GLY A 53 18.97 11.57 -1.03
N ARG A 54 19.43 12.83 -1.11
CA ARG A 54 20.14 13.53 -0.02
C ARG A 54 21.27 12.65 0.51
N LEU A 55 22.02 12.09 -0.42
CA LEU A 55 22.92 10.97 -0.19
C LEU A 55 24.37 11.46 -0.13
N VAL A 56 25.06 11.00 0.89
CA VAL A 56 26.50 11.07 1.06
C VAL A 56 27.04 9.64 0.99
N VAL A 57 28.09 9.39 0.23
CA VAL A 57 28.73 8.06 0.17
C VAL A 57 30.09 8.17 0.86
N LEU A 58 30.32 7.36 1.87
CA LEU A 58 31.62 7.25 2.55
C LEU A 58 32.27 5.92 2.20
N GLU A 59 33.50 5.95 1.72
CA GLU A 59 34.29 4.76 1.46
C GLU A 59 35.40 4.61 2.50
N TYR A 60 35.46 3.44 3.15
CA TYR A 60 36.47 3.12 4.14
C TYR A 60 36.70 1.61 4.21
N GLN A 61 37.96 1.16 4.22
CA GLN A 61 38.31 -0.28 4.32
C GLN A 61 37.56 -1.19 3.33
N ASN A 62 37.47 -0.77 2.06
CA ASN A 62 36.72 -1.49 1.02
C ASN A 62 35.23 -1.69 1.34
N LYS A 63 34.66 -0.85 2.22
CA LYS A 63 33.24 -0.79 2.55
C LYS A 63 32.66 0.53 2.06
N LYS A 64 31.50 0.46 1.39
CA LYS A 64 30.71 1.62 1.00
C LYS A 64 29.59 1.88 2.00
N HIS A 65 29.54 3.08 2.54
CA HIS A 65 28.51 3.51 3.47
C HIS A 65 27.64 4.58 2.81
N TYR A 66 26.38 4.23 2.56
CA TYR A 66 25.38 5.13 2.00
C TYR A 66 24.70 5.84 3.17
N VAL A 67 24.82 7.16 3.27
CA VAL A 67 24.21 7.94 4.35
C VAL A 67 23.20 8.90 3.75
N SER A 68 21.91 8.61 3.93
CA SER A 68 20.83 9.52 3.53
C SER A 68 20.56 10.52 4.66
N ILE A 69 20.51 11.80 4.32
CA ILE A 69 20.34 12.90 5.26
C ILE A 69 18.87 13.35 5.25
N SER A 70 18.28 13.53 6.43
CA SER A 70 16.91 14.03 6.55
C SER A 70 16.73 15.41 5.90
N GLU A 71 15.48 15.77 5.62
CA GLU A 71 15.13 17.17 5.33
C GLU A 71 15.47 18.07 6.52
N THR A 72 15.69 19.36 6.25
CA THR A 72 15.95 20.38 7.27
C THR A 72 14.68 21.07 7.75
N ASP A 73 13.64 21.11 6.93
CA ASP A 73 12.38 21.79 7.23
C ASP A 73 11.20 20.90 6.86
N ILE A 74 10.45 20.47 7.87
CA ILE A 74 9.31 19.57 7.72
C ILE A 74 8.03 20.39 7.61
N ARG A 75 7.73 20.80 6.37
CA ARG A 75 6.49 21.50 6.02
C ARG A 75 5.35 20.56 5.67
N SER A 76 5.66 19.35 5.21
CA SER A 76 4.65 18.34 4.88
C SER A 76 5.17 16.95 5.15
N ARG A 77 4.30 16.05 5.64
CA ARG A 77 4.65 14.65 5.91
C ARG A 77 5.23 13.93 4.68
N ASN A 78 4.73 14.30 3.51
CA ASN A 78 4.94 13.60 2.25
C ASN A 78 6.25 14.03 1.57
N SER A 79 6.75 15.23 1.84
CA SER A 79 8.03 15.72 1.30
C SER A 79 9.23 15.12 2.03
N SER A 80 9.10 14.85 3.33
CA SER A 80 10.22 14.45 4.18
C SER A 80 10.87 13.11 3.85
N PHE A 81 10.17 12.24 3.10
CA PHE A 81 10.66 10.91 2.72
C PHE A 81 10.87 10.74 1.22
N GLN A 82 10.78 11.80 0.41
CA GLN A 82 10.88 11.67 -1.05
C GLN A 82 12.29 11.29 -1.52
N SER A 83 13.30 11.72 -0.78
CA SER A 83 14.71 11.48 -1.07
C SER A 83 15.11 10.03 -0.75
N LEU A 84 14.65 9.50 0.37
CA LEU A 84 15.16 8.25 0.93
C LEU A 84 15.00 7.03 0.00
N PRO A 85 13.84 6.74 -0.63
CA PRO A 85 13.72 5.57 -1.49
C PRO A 85 14.65 5.63 -2.70
N SER A 86 14.98 6.82 -3.20
CA SER A 86 15.96 6.96 -4.28
C SER A 86 17.38 6.64 -3.81
N ALA A 87 17.76 7.03 -2.60
CA ALA A 87 19.02 6.59 -1.98
C ALA A 87 19.04 5.08 -1.77
N LEU A 88 17.92 4.51 -1.33
CA LEU A 88 17.77 3.10 -1.02
C LEU A 88 17.83 2.23 -2.29
N SER A 89 17.18 2.63 -3.39
CA SER A 89 17.30 1.94 -4.67
C SER A 89 18.75 1.94 -5.18
N ARG A 90 19.47 3.06 -5.05
CA ARG A 90 20.90 3.14 -5.40
C ARG A 90 21.75 2.20 -4.55
N TYR A 91 21.51 2.18 -3.23
CA TYR A 91 22.17 1.26 -2.33
C TYR A 91 21.90 -0.19 -2.74
N ILE A 92 20.66 -0.59 -2.99
CA ILE A 92 20.29 -1.97 -3.35
C ILE A 92 20.96 -2.40 -4.65
N LEU A 93 20.93 -1.54 -5.67
CA LEU A 93 21.43 -1.85 -7.01
C LEU A 93 22.97 -1.78 -7.16
N ASP A 94 23.70 -1.19 -6.21
CA ASP A 94 25.17 -1.24 -6.25
C ASP A 94 25.66 -2.69 -6.14
N LYS A 95 26.57 -3.14 -6.99
CA LYS A 95 27.06 -4.53 -6.97
C LYS A 95 28.08 -4.82 -5.86
N ASN A 96 28.54 -3.80 -5.14
CA ASN A 96 29.48 -3.98 -4.04
C ASN A 96 28.81 -4.81 -2.92
N PRO A 97 29.36 -5.99 -2.56
CA PRO A 97 28.78 -6.82 -1.50
C PRO A 97 29.04 -6.24 -0.10
N ASN A 98 30.09 -5.43 0.07
CA ASN A 98 30.45 -4.81 1.33
C ASN A 98 29.93 -3.37 1.37
N LYS A 99 28.62 -3.26 1.58
CA LYS A 99 27.92 -1.98 1.66
C LYS A 99 26.92 -1.97 2.80
N GLU A 100 26.62 -0.78 3.29
CA GLU A 100 25.52 -0.56 4.24
C GLU A 100 24.81 0.76 3.94
N ILE A 101 23.58 0.88 4.40
CA ILE A 101 22.81 2.12 4.33
C ILE A 101 22.43 2.60 5.72
N SER A 102 22.59 3.89 5.93
CA SER A 102 22.27 4.59 7.16
C SER A 102 21.43 5.84 6.89
N PHE A 103 20.69 6.27 7.91
CA PHE A 103 19.93 7.51 7.94
C PHE A 103 20.46 8.43 9.03
N TYR A 104 20.61 9.71 8.70
CA TYR A 104 21.13 10.74 9.61
C TYR A 104 20.13 11.89 9.70
N PHE A 105 19.67 12.19 10.91
CA PHE A 105 18.87 13.38 11.19
C PHE A 105 19.74 14.62 11.14
N TYR A 106 19.36 15.60 10.32
CA TYR A 106 20.05 16.88 10.24
C TYR A 106 19.91 17.67 11.56
N PRO A 107 20.97 18.29 12.11
CA PRO A 107 20.93 18.87 13.44
C PRO A 107 19.94 20.01 13.64
N SER A 108 19.77 20.87 12.63
CA SER A 108 18.84 22.00 12.71
C SER A 108 17.50 21.68 12.04
N ILE A 109 17.02 20.44 12.18
CA ILE A 109 15.72 20.03 11.64
C ILE A 109 14.58 20.76 12.35
N THR A 110 13.67 21.36 11.59
CA THR A 110 12.49 22.08 12.10
C THR A 110 11.19 21.39 11.68
N GLY A 111 10.12 21.66 12.42
CA GLY A 111 8.80 21.05 12.21
C GLY A 111 8.58 19.75 12.99
N ASN A 112 7.45 19.08 12.75
CA ASN A 112 7.07 17.88 13.48
C ASN A 112 7.46 16.60 12.71
N TYR A 113 8.51 15.91 13.18
CA TYR A 113 9.02 14.64 12.65
C TYR A 113 8.59 13.40 13.46
N GLU A 114 7.73 13.53 14.46
CA GLU A 114 7.27 12.40 15.29
C GLU A 114 5.75 12.14 15.18
N THR A 115 5.12 12.58 14.09
CA THR A 115 3.72 12.20 13.86
C THR A 115 3.59 10.68 13.64
N PRO A 116 2.41 10.08 13.85
CA PRO A 116 2.22 8.63 13.65
C PRO A 116 2.67 8.13 12.27
N TYR A 117 2.56 8.97 11.24
CA TYR A 117 3.05 8.65 9.90
C TYR A 117 4.58 8.57 9.84
N PHE A 118 5.29 9.52 10.45
CA PHE A 118 6.76 9.49 10.50
C PHE A 118 7.25 8.28 11.26
N ILE A 119 6.66 7.99 12.42
CA ILE A 119 7.00 6.80 13.19
C ILE A 119 6.80 5.54 12.35
N PHE A 120 5.66 5.40 11.66
CA PHE A 120 5.44 4.28 10.74
C PHE A 120 6.53 4.17 9.66
N MET A 121 6.88 5.28 9.00
CA MET A 121 7.96 5.29 8.00
C MET A 121 9.32 4.92 8.59
N TYR A 122 9.69 5.44 9.76
CA TYR A 122 10.94 5.08 10.44
C TYR A 122 10.99 3.61 10.82
N ARG A 123 9.86 3.05 11.30
CA ARG A 123 9.77 1.62 11.60
C ARG A 123 9.96 0.78 10.32
N LEU A 124 9.37 1.19 9.19
CA LEU A 124 9.64 0.53 7.90
C LEU A 124 11.11 0.63 7.49
N MET A 125 11.75 1.79 7.70
CA MET A 125 13.17 1.97 7.41
C MET A 125 14.06 1.03 8.22
N LYS A 126 13.83 0.93 9.54
CA LYS A 126 14.54 -0.03 10.41
C LYS A 126 14.31 -1.48 9.96
N THR A 127 13.09 -1.79 9.55
CA THR A 127 12.73 -3.12 9.02
C THR A 127 13.47 -3.42 7.73
N ALA A 128 13.61 -2.44 6.84
CA ALA A 128 14.43 -2.48 5.63
C ALA A 128 15.95 -2.37 5.91
N LYS A 129 16.40 -2.68 7.13
CA LYS A 129 17.80 -2.70 7.57
C LYS A 129 18.55 -1.38 7.46
N ILE A 130 17.85 -0.24 7.48
CA ILE A 130 18.48 1.08 7.52
C ILE A 130 18.93 1.38 8.96
N ARG A 131 20.23 1.64 9.14
CA ARG A 131 20.80 2.03 10.43
C ARG A 131 20.57 3.51 10.69
N PHE A 132 20.04 3.88 11.85
CA PHE A 132 19.90 5.28 12.24
C PHE A 132 21.13 5.70 13.04
N LEU A 133 21.83 6.74 12.60
CA LEU A 133 23.12 7.12 13.17
C LEU A 133 23.01 7.97 14.44
N ASN A 134 21.94 8.75 14.56
CA ASN A 134 21.78 9.75 15.62
C ASN A 134 20.35 9.86 16.14
N GLU A 135 19.50 8.84 15.96
CA GLU A 135 18.08 8.90 16.36
C GLU A 135 17.87 9.24 17.84
N THR A 136 18.74 8.78 18.75
CA THR A 136 18.60 9.04 20.20
C THR A 136 18.78 10.51 20.59
N LYS A 137 19.35 11.33 19.69
CA LYS A 137 19.48 12.77 19.91
C LYS A 137 18.24 13.56 19.47
N TYR A 138 17.45 13.00 18.55
CA TYR A 138 16.36 13.73 17.90
C TYR A 138 14.99 13.13 18.17
N LEU A 139 14.89 11.81 18.32
CA LEU A 139 13.63 11.15 18.61
C LEU A 139 13.46 10.93 20.11
N SER A 140 12.25 11.21 20.59
CA SER A 140 11.84 11.03 21.98
C SER A 140 11.90 9.55 22.41
N HIS A 141 11.68 8.64 21.45
CA HIS A 141 11.68 7.20 21.68
C HIS A 141 12.47 6.48 20.58
N PRO A 142 13.19 5.39 20.92
CA PRO A 142 13.85 4.55 19.93
C PRO A 142 12.86 3.98 18.90
N VAL A 143 13.27 3.94 17.64
CA VAL A 143 12.46 3.34 16.57
C VAL A 143 12.63 1.83 16.59
N VAL A 144 11.52 1.11 16.80
CA VAL A 144 11.49 -0.36 16.79
C VAL A 144 11.04 -0.88 15.43
N HIS A 145 11.80 -1.79 14.83
CA HIS A 145 11.44 -2.42 13.56
C HIS A 145 10.14 -3.23 13.67
N PHE A 146 9.51 -3.49 12.53
CA PHE A 146 8.42 -4.46 12.44
C PHE A 146 8.98 -5.87 12.42
N THR A 147 8.38 -6.78 13.19
CA THR A 147 8.79 -8.19 13.23
C THR A 147 7.91 -9.08 12.37
N THR A 148 6.70 -8.63 12.03
CA THR A 148 5.75 -9.40 11.21
C THR A 148 5.01 -8.51 10.22
N ALA A 149 4.60 -9.10 9.09
CA ALA A 149 3.75 -8.41 8.11
C ALA A 149 2.38 -8.02 8.71
N ALA A 150 1.87 -8.78 9.68
CA ALA A 150 0.63 -8.48 10.37
C ALA A 150 0.70 -7.16 11.16
N ASP A 151 1.82 -6.87 11.81
CA ASP A 151 2.03 -5.60 12.51
C ASP A 151 2.10 -4.41 11.53
N ILE A 152 2.74 -4.58 10.37
CA ILE A 152 2.72 -3.57 9.30
C ILE A 152 1.28 -3.28 8.84
N ILE A 153 0.49 -4.33 8.58
CA ILE A 153 -0.92 -4.20 8.15
C ILE A 153 -1.73 -3.46 9.22
N ALA A 154 -1.65 -3.88 10.48
CA ALA A 154 -2.39 -3.25 11.58
C ALA A 154 -2.00 -1.78 11.77
N SER A 155 -0.70 -1.48 11.76
CA SER A 155 -0.19 -0.11 11.86
C SER A 155 -0.65 0.75 10.68
N LYS A 156 -0.69 0.20 9.48
CA LYS A 156 -1.17 0.92 8.28
C LYS A 156 -2.67 1.21 8.36
N GLU A 157 -3.49 0.26 8.79
CA GLU A 157 -4.94 0.47 8.95
C GLU A 157 -5.26 1.53 10.01
N GLN A 158 -4.50 1.60 11.11
CA GLN A 158 -4.63 2.66 12.11
C GLN A 158 -4.35 4.06 11.54
N LEU A 159 -3.38 4.19 10.63
CA LEU A 159 -3.11 5.47 9.96
C LEU A 159 -4.23 5.87 9.01
N ARG A 160 -4.84 4.89 8.33
CA ARG A 160 -5.93 5.10 7.36
C ARG A 160 -7.22 5.52 8.02
N THR A 161 -7.60 4.87 9.12
CA THR A 161 -8.84 5.20 9.86
C THR A 161 -8.87 6.64 10.36
N LYS A 162 -7.71 7.19 10.75
CA LYS A 162 -7.57 8.59 11.19
C LYS A 162 -7.59 9.61 10.05
N ASN A 163 -7.27 9.20 8.81
CA ASN A 163 -7.13 10.08 7.65
C ASN A 163 -7.89 9.54 6.42
N ARG A 164 -9.22 9.40 6.55
CA ARG A 164 -10.07 8.81 5.49
C ARG A 164 -10.03 9.55 4.15
N GLY A 165 -9.65 10.83 4.14
CA GLY A 165 -9.49 11.62 2.92
C GLY A 165 -8.22 11.30 2.12
N ASN A 166 -7.24 10.62 2.71
CA ASN A 166 -6.00 10.26 2.03
C ASN A 166 -6.02 8.81 1.57
N ARG A 167 -6.27 8.63 0.27
CA ARG A 167 -6.23 7.36 -0.46
C ARG A 167 -4.80 6.78 -0.48
N SER A 168 -4.43 6.01 0.55
CA SER A 168 -3.08 5.45 0.70
C SER A 168 -2.94 4.04 0.11
N THR A 169 -1.72 3.52 0.09
CA THR A 169 -1.43 2.10 -0.20
C THR A 169 -2.18 1.17 0.76
N TYR A 170 -2.63 0.02 0.25
CA TYR A 170 -3.26 -1.04 1.03
C TYR A 170 -2.37 -2.26 1.09
N ILE A 171 -2.46 -3.00 2.20
CA ILE A 171 -1.77 -4.27 2.38
C ILE A 171 -2.80 -5.27 2.90
N THR A 172 -2.93 -6.40 2.24
CA THR A 172 -3.88 -7.45 2.60
C THR A 172 -3.29 -8.82 2.26
N ARG A 173 -4.09 -9.87 2.46
CA ARG A 173 -3.74 -11.23 2.03
C ARG A 173 -4.69 -11.73 0.95
N GLY A 174 -4.12 -12.44 0.00
CA GLY A 174 -4.85 -13.19 -1.01
C GLY A 174 -5.35 -14.54 -0.50
N PRO A 175 -6.12 -15.29 -1.31
CA PRO A 175 -6.72 -16.57 -0.91
C PRO A 175 -5.69 -17.65 -0.54
N ASN A 176 -4.50 -17.62 -1.13
CA ASN A 176 -3.42 -18.59 -0.86
C ASN A 176 -2.45 -18.07 0.22
N ASN A 177 -2.91 -17.14 1.06
CA ASN A 177 -2.15 -16.49 2.12
C ASN A 177 -1.01 -15.57 1.64
N GLU A 178 -0.90 -15.31 0.34
CA GLU A 178 0.10 -14.42 -0.24
C GLU A 178 -0.12 -12.97 0.22
N LEU A 179 0.97 -12.26 0.54
CA LEU A 179 0.90 -10.85 0.88
C LEU A 179 0.68 -10.02 -0.39
N GLN A 180 -0.30 -9.13 -0.35
CA GLN A 180 -0.69 -8.30 -1.49
C GLN A 180 -0.62 -6.83 -1.10
N ILE A 181 0.19 -6.07 -1.83
CA ILE A 181 0.34 -4.63 -1.70
C ILE A 181 -0.38 -3.98 -2.88
N TYR A 182 -1.38 -3.14 -2.62
CA TYR A 182 -1.99 -2.28 -3.63
C TYR A 182 -1.34 -0.90 -3.52
N GLY A 183 -0.22 -0.76 -4.21
CA GLY A 183 0.71 0.36 -4.08
C GLY A 183 0.46 1.43 -5.13
N LYS A 184 0.28 2.68 -4.68
CA LYS A 184 0.14 3.81 -5.60
C LYS A 184 1.48 4.24 -6.18
N THR A 185 1.46 4.58 -7.46
CA THR A 185 2.67 4.89 -8.23
C THR A 185 2.98 6.38 -8.28
N TYR A 186 2.04 7.26 -7.93
CA TYR A 186 2.19 8.71 -8.08
C TYR A 186 2.45 9.48 -6.78
N GLY A 187 3.05 10.66 -6.93
CA GLY A 187 3.28 11.62 -5.85
C GLY A 187 4.14 11.03 -4.74
N ALA A 188 3.76 11.28 -3.49
CA ALA A 188 4.49 10.78 -2.33
C ALA A 188 4.21 9.30 -2.02
N ASN A 189 3.08 8.75 -2.50
CA ASN A 189 2.72 7.36 -2.20
C ASN A 189 3.64 6.34 -2.89
N LYS A 190 4.31 6.74 -3.99
CA LYS A 190 5.30 5.89 -4.65
C LYS A 190 6.49 5.57 -3.77
N TYR A 191 6.91 6.56 -2.97
CA TYR A 191 8.02 6.45 -2.03
C TYR A 191 7.67 5.55 -0.86
N GLU A 192 6.46 5.70 -0.31
CA GLU A 192 5.91 4.77 0.69
C GLU A 192 5.82 3.34 0.14
N THR A 193 5.30 3.17 -1.08
CA THR A 193 5.17 1.87 -1.73
C THR A 193 6.53 1.18 -1.89
N THR A 194 7.56 1.91 -2.33
CA THR A 194 8.91 1.37 -2.43
C THR A 194 9.41 0.92 -1.06
N ILE A 195 9.35 1.76 -0.02
CA ILE A 195 9.83 1.38 1.32
C ILE A 195 9.03 0.20 1.89
N LEU A 196 7.72 0.13 1.64
CA LEU A 196 6.89 -1.00 2.05
C LEU A 196 7.34 -2.32 1.43
N CYS A 197 7.63 -2.34 0.12
CA CYS A 197 8.14 -3.54 -0.56
C CYS A 197 9.46 -4.00 0.05
N LEU A 198 10.36 -3.07 0.37
CA LEU A 198 11.68 -3.37 0.92
C LEU A 198 11.62 -3.81 2.39
N ALA A 199 10.74 -3.22 3.19
CA ALA A 199 10.52 -3.67 4.56
C ALA A 199 9.90 -5.07 4.57
N LEU A 200 8.88 -5.32 3.73
CA LEU A 200 8.23 -6.62 3.65
C LEU A 200 9.14 -7.71 3.12
N SER A 201 10.07 -7.42 2.19
CA SER A 201 11.01 -8.44 1.71
C SER A 201 11.94 -8.97 2.80
N GLU A 202 12.17 -8.21 3.87
CA GLU A 202 13.03 -8.62 4.99
C GLU A 202 12.31 -9.51 6.01
N ILE A 203 10.98 -9.44 6.09
CA ILE A 203 10.20 -10.12 7.15
C ILE A 203 9.10 -11.03 6.62
N ALA A 204 8.85 -11.05 5.30
CA ALA A 204 7.83 -11.90 4.71
C ALA A 204 8.27 -13.37 4.76
N ASP A 205 7.33 -14.22 5.18
CA ASP A 205 7.43 -15.68 5.18
C ASP A 205 7.06 -16.31 3.83
N SER A 206 6.58 -15.49 2.91
CA SER A 206 5.97 -15.88 1.64
C SER A 206 6.24 -14.84 0.56
N LYS A 207 6.03 -15.20 -0.71
CA LYS A 207 6.13 -14.25 -1.82
C LYS A 207 5.16 -13.09 -1.62
N VAL A 208 5.64 -11.90 -1.95
CA VAL A 208 4.86 -10.66 -1.89
C VAL A 208 4.45 -10.25 -3.30
N GLN A 209 3.19 -9.90 -3.50
CA GLN A 209 2.67 -9.37 -4.75
C GLN A 209 2.51 -7.85 -4.61
N LEU A 210 3.17 -7.09 -5.47
CA LEU A 210 2.93 -5.66 -5.62
C LEU A 210 2.00 -5.43 -6.81
N PHE A 211 0.78 -4.99 -6.54
CA PHE A 211 -0.15 -4.47 -7.53
C PHE A 211 0.03 -2.96 -7.66
N GLN A 212 0.50 -2.51 -8.82
CA GLN A 212 0.72 -1.10 -9.11
C GLN A 212 -0.61 -0.43 -9.48
N ILE A 213 -1.03 0.53 -8.66
CA ILE A 213 -2.25 1.29 -8.86
C ILE A 213 -1.89 2.66 -9.43
N GLY A 214 -2.22 2.83 -10.71
CA GLY A 214 -2.00 4.09 -11.41
C GLY A 214 -2.83 5.23 -10.83
N ASP A 215 -2.20 6.38 -10.63
CA ASP A 215 -2.84 7.62 -10.17
C ASP A 215 -2.10 8.81 -10.81
N GLY A 216 -2.73 9.98 -10.94
CA GLY A 216 -2.07 11.22 -11.40
C GLY A 216 -1.28 11.13 -12.73
N GLY A 217 -1.64 10.20 -13.62
CA GLY A 217 -0.99 10.00 -14.93
C GLY A 217 0.22 9.06 -14.93
N LEU A 218 0.68 8.57 -13.78
CA LEU A 218 1.72 7.54 -13.72
C LEU A 218 1.10 6.17 -13.45
N THR A 219 1.35 5.19 -14.31
CA THR A 219 0.78 3.83 -14.17
C THR A 219 1.70 2.85 -13.47
N GLU A 220 2.98 3.18 -13.34
CA GLU A 220 4.02 2.30 -12.80
C GLU A 220 5.00 3.06 -11.91
N LEU A 221 5.64 2.37 -10.97
CA LEU A 221 6.76 2.92 -10.21
C LEU A 221 7.93 3.26 -11.16
N PRO A 222 8.79 4.23 -10.78
CA PRO A 222 10.01 4.53 -11.52
C PRO A 222 10.86 3.28 -11.75
N GLN A 223 11.49 3.16 -12.92
CA GLN A 223 12.24 1.94 -13.30
C GLN A 223 13.28 1.54 -12.25
N THR A 224 14.07 2.50 -11.75
CA THR A 224 15.06 2.25 -10.69
C THR A 224 14.47 1.67 -9.40
N ALA A 225 13.23 2.03 -9.06
CA ALA A 225 12.55 1.45 -7.91
C ALA A 225 12.07 0.03 -8.22
N LYS A 226 11.56 -0.23 -9.43
CA LYS A 226 11.18 -1.58 -9.88
C LYS A 226 12.39 -2.52 -9.88
N ASP A 227 13.51 -2.10 -10.49
CA ASP A 227 14.75 -2.89 -10.53
C ASP A 227 15.23 -3.25 -9.12
N ALA A 228 15.20 -2.27 -8.20
CA ALA A 228 15.59 -2.51 -6.81
C ALA A 228 14.64 -3.52 -6.12
N ILE A 229 13.33 -3.39 -6.31
CA ILE A 229 12.34 -4.31 -5.73
C ILE A 229 12.50 -5.73 -6.30
N GLU A 230 12.66 -5.85 -7.61
CA GLU A 230 12.82 -7.14 -8.31
C GLU A 230 14.12 -7.85 -7.92
N SER A 231 15.21 -7.09 -7.72
CA SER A 231 16.51 -7.64 -7.33
C SER A 231 16.51 -8.37 -5.97
N LEU A 232 15.49 -8.12 -5.12
CA LEU A 232 15.33 -8.81 -3.84
C LEU A 232 14.84 -10.26 -4.00
N GLY A 233 14.24 -10.61 -5.14
CA GLY A 233 13.72 -11.96 -5.41
C GLY A 233 12.45 -12.38 -4.64
N VAL A 234 12.00 -11.58 -3.66
CA VAL A 234 10.82 -11.88 -2.81
C VAL A 234 9.53 -11.24 -3.32
N VAL A 235 9.64 -10.07 -3.96
CA VAL A 235 8.50 -9.26 -4.41
C VAL A 235 8.30 -9.43 -5.92
N LYS A 236 7.08 -9.79 -6.33
CA LYS A 236 6.68 -9.85 -7.74
C LYS A 236 5.76 -8.68 -8.07
N ILE A 237 6.12 -7.93 -9.10
CA ILE A 237 5.38 -6.73 -9.52
C ILE A 237 4.34 -7.12 -10.58
N TYR A 238 3.14 -6.58 -10.43
CA TYR A 238 2.01 -6.72 -11.33
C TYR A 238 1.45 -5.33 -11.63
N THR A 239 1.28 -5.00 -12.91
CA THR A 239 0.62 -3.78 -13.33
C THR A 239 -0.79 -4.12 -13.79
N SER A 240 -1.80 -3.37 -13.33
CA SER A 240 -3.09 -3.36 -14.01
C SER A 240 -3.18 -2.17 -14.96
N ASN A 241 -3.74 -2.40 -16.14
CA ASN A 241 -4.07 -1.34 -17.08
C ASN A 241 -5.39 -1.69 -17.78
N LYS A 242 -6.00 -0.68 -18.42
CA LYS A 242 -7.28 -0.83 -19.11
C LYS A 242 -7.33 -1.98 -20.13
N LYS A 243 -6.21 -2.36 -20.75
CA LYS A 243 -6.19 -3.48 -21.70
C LYS A 243 -6.29 -4.82 -20.97
N ILE A 244 -5.53 -4.99 -19.87
CA ILE A 244 -5.58 -6.19 -19.03
C ILE A 244 -6.98 -6.36 -18.45
N GLU A 245 -7.56 -5.28 -17.91
CA GLU A 245 -8.92 -5.28 -17.34
C GLU A 245 -10.00 -5.59 -18.40
N LYS A 246 -9.81 -5.12 -19.64
CA LYS A 246 -10.69 -5.45 -20.77
C LYS A 246 -10.61 -6.94 -21.12
N ILE A 247 -9.41 -7.51 -21.20
CA ILE A 247 -9.21 -8.92 -21.51
C ILE A 247 -9.83 -9.79 -20.42
N ASP A 248 -9.52 -9.52 -19.15
CA ASP A 248 -10.06 -10.26 -18.01
C ASP A 248 -11.59 -10.19 -17.97
N PHE A 249 -12.16 -9.01 -18.23
CA PHE A 249 -13.61 -8.85 -18.34
C PHE A 249 -14.20 -9.61 -19.53
N GLU A 250 -13.56 -9.66 -20.69
CA GLU A 250 -14.08 -10.39 -21.85
C GLU A 250 -14.04 -11.92 -21.61
N GLU A 251 -12.96 -12.43 -21.04
CA GLU A 251 -12.72 -13.86 -20.82
C GLU A 251 -13.45 -14.44 -19.60
N ASN A 252 -13.63 -13.66 -18.53
CA ASN A 252 -14.14 -14.17 -17.25
C ASN A 252 -15.51 -13.61 -16.87
N ASP A 253 -16.38 -14.50 -16.39
CA ASP A 253 -17.74 -14.18 -15.92
C ASP A 253 -17.79 -13.81 -14.43
N SER A 254 -16.68 -13.95 -13.71
CA SER A 254 -16.45 -13.41 -12.37
C SER A 254 -15.19 -12.55 -12.41
N LEU A 255 -15.36 -11.24 -12.53
CA LEU A 255 -14.24 -10.31 -12.54
C LEU A 255 -13.77 -10.09 -11.10
N ARG A 256 -12.54 -10.49 -10.76
CA ARG A 256 -11.92 -10.16 -9.46
C ARG A 256 -10.56 -9.54 -9.67
N SER A 257 -10.52 -8.64 -10.65
CA SER A 257 -9.31 -8.01 -11.11
C SER A 257 -8.70 -7.08 -10.05
N ILE A 258 -7.46 -6.70 -10.30
CA ILE A 258 -6.69 -5.81 -9.42
C ILE A 258 -7.44 -4.49 -9.22
N GLU A 259 -7.97 -3.90 -10.29
CA GLU A 259 -8.65 -2.61 -10.22
C GLU A 259 -9.98 -2.71 -9.46
N TYR A 260 -10.77 -3.77 -9.67
CA TYR A 260 -12.00 -3.98 -8.91
C TYR A 260 -11.74 -4.15 -7.41
N VAL A 261 -10.77 -4.99 -7.04
CA VAL A 261 -10.40 -5.21 -5.63
C VAL A 261 -9.90 -3.91 -5.00
N TYR A 262 -9.09 -3.12 -5.72
CA TYR A 262 -8.66 -1.80 -5.26
C TYR A 262 -9.83 -0.83 -5.05
N ASN A 263 -10.78 -0.78 -5.98
CA ASN A 263 -11.95 0.09 -5.88
C ASN A 263 -12.84 -0.28 -4.68
N LEU A 264 -12.98 -1.57 -4.37
CA LEU A 264 -13.64 -2.03 -3.15
C LEU A 264 -12.85 -1.66 -1.88
N LEU A 265 -11.53 -1.78 -1.90
CA LEU A 265 -10.67 -1.37 -0.77
C LEU A 265 -10.82 0.13 -0.48
N GLU A 266 -10.87 0.96 -1.52
CA GLU A 266 -11.11 2.40 -1.41
C GLU A 266 -12.50 2.74 -0.87
N LYS A 267 -13.52 2.00 -1.32
CA LYS A 267 -14.91 2.26 -0.93
C LYS A 267 -15.24 1.74 0.48
N LEU A 268 -14.82 0.51 0.80
CA LEU A 268 -15.26 -0.25 1.97
C LEU A 268 -14.17 -0.38 3.03
N GLY A 269 -12.92 -0.04 2.72
CA GLY A 269 -11.77 -0.29 3.58
C GLY A 269 -11.29 -1.74 3.49
N GLY A 270 -10.58 -2.19 4.54
CA GLY A 270 -10.06 -3.55 4.63
C GLY A 270 -11.16 -4.61 4.50
N LYS A 271 -10.77 -5.81 4.06
CA LYS A 271 -11.69 -6.94 3.83
C LYS A 271 -12.42 -7.30 5.12
N LYS A 272 -13.73 -7.02 5.17
CA LYS A 272 -14.61 -7.35 6.29
C LYS A 272 -15.98 -7.74 5.77
N CYS A 273 -16.43 -8.95 6.10
CA CYS A 273 -17.73 -9.43 5.64
C CYS A 273 -18.86 -8.54 6.15
N ALA A 274 -19.68 -8.02 5.22
CA ALA A 274 -20.78 -7.10 5.53
C ALA A 274 -21.88 -7.71 6.43
N PHE A 275 -21.99 -9.04 6.50
CA PHE A 275 -23.08 -9.73 7.20
C PHE A 275 -22.67 -10.45 8.49
N CYS A 276 -21.45 -11.00 8.57
CA CYS A 276 -20.99 -11.65 9.80
C CYS A 276 -19.86 -10.91 10.53
N GLY A 277 -19.27 -9.89 9.91
CA GLY A 277 -18.13 -9.18 10.46
C GLY A 277 -16.82 -9.98 10.46
N CYS A 278 -16.74 -11.12 9.78
CA CYS A 278 -15.48 -11.85 9.59
C CYS A 278 -14.44 -10.94 8.91
N GLU A 279 -13.20 -10.94 9.43
CA GLU A 279 -12.09 -10.11 8.94
C GLU A 279 -10.91 -10.96 8.43
N ILE A 280 -11.10 -12.26 8.19
CA ILE A 280 -10.07 -13.17 7.66
C ILE A 280 -9.93 -12.95 6.14
N PRO A 281 -8.89 -12.24 5.65
CA PRO A 281 -8.85 -11.76 4.27
C PRO A 281 -8.85 -12.87 3.21
N GLN A 282 -8.32 -14.05 3.54
CA GLN A 282 -8.15 -15.20 2.66
C GLN A 282 -9.50 -15.81 2.24
N ILE A 283 -10.52 -15.71 3.09
CA ILE A 283 -11.87 -16.26 2.83
C ILE A 283 -12.88 -15.17 2.46
N ILE A 284 -12.43 -13.92 2.32
CA ILE A 284 -13.27 -12.79 1.94
C ILE A 284 -13.00 -12.42 0.49
N HIS A 285 -14.08 -12.25 -0.27
CA HIS A 285 -14.06 -11.89 -1.66
C HIS A 285 -14.94 -10.66 -1.92
N GLY A 286 -14.61 -9.94 -2.99
CA GLY A 286 -15.48 -8.89 -3.53
C GLY A 286 -16.60 -9.54 -4.31
N ALA A 287 -17.81 -9.49 -3.76
CA ALA A 287 -19.01 -10.03 -4.39
C ALA A 287 -19.72 -8.91 -5.15
N HIS A 288 -19.93 -9.10 -6.45
CA HIS A 288 -20.70 -8.16 -7.26
C HIS A 288 -22.17 -8.13 -6.86
N ILE A 289 -22.75 -6.93 -6.76
CA ILE A 289 -24.18 -6.80 -6.51
C ILE A 289 -24.96 -7.10 -7.78
N TRP A 290 -24.71 -6.35 -8.85
CA TRP A 290 -25.17 -6.68 -10.19
C TRP A 290 -24.13 -7.62 -10.84
N PRO A 291 -24.45 -8.90 -11.07
CA PRO A 291 -23.47 -9.88 -11.55
C PRO A 291 -22.83 -9.47 -12.87
N VAL A 292 -21.53 -9.76 -13.02
CA VAL A 292 -20.76 -9.48 -14.24
C VAL A 292 -21.38 -10.16 -15.46
N THR A 293 -21.88 -11.38 -15.31
CA THR A 293 -22.63 -12.12 -16.35
C THR A 293 -23.85 -11.36 -16.85
N ASP A 294 -24.61 -10.74 -15.95
CA ASP A 294 -25.83 -10.00 -16.29
C ASP A 294 -25.48 -8.64 -16.94
N ILE A 295 -24.42 -7.99 -16.46
CA ILE A 295 -23.86 -6.78 -17.08
C ILE A 295 -23.44 -7.08 -18.53
N LYS A 296 -22.76 -8.21 -18.77
CA LYS A 296 -22.36 -8.64 -20.12
C LYS A 296 -23.55 -8.86 -21.05
N LYS A 297 -24.64 -9.44 -20.53
CA LYS A 297 -25.86 -9.74 -21.31
C LYS A 297 -26.70 -8.49 -21.61
N ASP A 298 -26.57 -7.41 -20.86
CA ASP A 298 -27.34 -6.18 -21.09
C ASP A 298 -26.99 -5.55 -22.47
N LYS A 299 -27.89 -5.66 -23.43
CA LYS A 299 -27.68 -5.18 -24.81
C LYS A 299 -27.74 -3.65 -24.94
N THR A 300 -28.25 -2.95 -23.92
CA THR A 300 -28.39 -1.48 -23.94
C THR A 300 -27.08 -0.76 -23.61
N LEU A 301 -26.08 -1.49 -23.10
CA LEU A 301 -24.80 -0.93 -22.66
C LEU A 301 -23.69 -1.18 -23.67
N SER A 302 -22.87 -0.15 -23.89
CA SER A 302 -21.59 -0.30 -24.61
C SER A 302 -20.59 -1.13 -23.80
N LYS A 303 -19.61 -1.74 -24.48
CA LYS A 303 -18.53 -2.50 -23.82
C LYS A 303 -17.82 -1.71 -22.73
N ASP A 304 -17.50 -0.43 -23.00
CA ASP A 304 -16.82 0.41 -22.00
C ASP A 304 -17.70 0.71 -20.78
N LYS A 305 -19.02 0.91 -20.96
CA LYS A 305 -19.94 1.08 -19.83
C LYS A 305 -20.09 -0.20 -19.01
N LYS A 306 -20.13 -1.37 -19.67
CA LYS A 306 -20.17 -2.68 -19.01
C LYS A 306 -18.95 -2.89 -18.12
N LEU A 307 -17.76 -2.65 -18.67
CA LEU A 307 -16.52 -2.73 -17.90
C LEU A 307 -16.52 -1.73 -16.73
N ALA A 308 -16.95 -0.49 -16.96
CA ALA A 308 -17.01 0.52 -15.90
C ALA A 308 -17.93 0.09 -14.74
N PHE A 309 -19.07 -0.55 -15.02
CA PHE A 309 -19.94 -1.11 -13.98
C PHE A 309 -19.37 -2.35 -13.29
N ALA A 310 -18.60 -3.17 -14.01
CA ALA A 310 -17.93 -4.33 -13.44
C ALA A 310 -16.76 -3.95 -12.52
N LEU A 311 -16.07 -2.84 -12.80
CA LEU A 311 -14.97 -2.32 -11.99
C LEU A 311 -15.40 -1.37 -10.86
N ASP A 312 -16.65 -0.93 -10.85
CA ASP A 312 -17.15 0.04 -9.86
C ASP A 312 -17.15 -0.54 -8.44
N GLY A 313 -16.47 0.11 -7.51
CA GLY A 313 -16.47 -0.26 -6.09
C GLY A 313 -17.84 -0.14 -5.42
N GLU A 314 -18.77 0.64 -6.00
CA GLU A 314 -20.17 0.68 -5.56
C GLU A 314 -20.97 -0.55 -6.01
N ASN A 315 -20.45 -1.34 -6.96
CA ASN A 315 -21.05 -2.60 -7.41
C ASN A 315 -20.48 -3.80 -6.65
N GLY A 316 -20.19 -3.66 -5.36
CA GLY A 316 -19.75 -4.81 -4.59
C GLY A 316 -19.75 -4.66 -3.09
N LEU A 317 -19.56 -5.81 -2.45
CA LEU A 317 -19.41 -5.97 -1.01
C LEU A 317 -18.27 -6.93 -0.71
N TRP A 318 -17.61 -6.72 0.42
CA TRP A 318 -16.80 -7.76 1.04
C TRP A 318 -17.72 -8.81 1.66
N LEU A 319 -17.67 -10.05 1.18
CA LEU A 319 -18.41 -11.19 1.72
C LEU A 319 -17.47 -12.37 1.98
N CYS A 320 -17.64 -13.07 3.10
CA CYS A 320 -16.98 -14.35 3.30
C CYS A 320 -17.58 -15.40 2.33
N GLN A 321 -16.86 -16.52 2.13
CA GLN A 321 -17.29 -17.58 1.19
C GLN A 321 -18.76 -18.02 1.38
N ASN A 322 -19.23 -18.16 2.62
CA ASN A 322 -20.61 -18.56 2.91
C ASN A 322 -21.61 -17.51 2.41
N HIS A 323 -21.48 -16.27 2.88
CA HIS A 323 -22.38 -15.17 2.49
C HIS A 323 -22.32 -14.84 1.01
N HIS A 324 -21.13 -14.95 0.41
CA HIS A 324 -20.94 -14.77 -1.03
C HIS A 324 -21.75 -15.81 -1.80
N LYS A 325 -21.62 -17.10 -1.44
CA LYS A 325 -22.34 -18.16 -2.12
C LYS A 325 -23.86 -18.00 -1.97
N LEU A 326 -24.33 -17.65 -0.77
CA LEU A 326 -25.75 -17.39 -0.51
C LEU A 326 -26.32 -16.27 -1.40
N LEU A 327 -25.55 -15.19 -1.58
CA LEU A 327 -25.93 -14.11 -2.49
C LEU A 327 -25.94 -14.62 -3.94
N ASP A 328 -24.85 -15.21 -4.42
CA ASP A 328 -24.67 -15.66 -5.81
C ASP A 328 -25.76 -16.62 -6.28
N VAL A 329 -26.17 -17.57 -5.43
CA VAL A 329 -27.23 -18.53 -5.76
C VAL A 329 -28.64 -18.04 -5.40
N ASN A 330 -28.78 -16.76 -5.06
CA ASN A 330 -30.05 -16.11 -4.71
C ASN A 330 -30.80 -16.78 -3.54
N ILE A 331 -30.07 -17.39 -2.60
CA ILE A 331 -30.65 -17.82 -1.32
C ILE A 331 -30.80 -16.59 -0.40
N LEU A 332 -29.85 -15.66 -0.48
CA LEU A 332 -29.86 -14.38 0.22
C LEU A 332 -30.17 -13.26 -0.78
N ARG A 333 -31.12 -12.41 -0.43
CA ARG A 333 -31.50 -11.19 -1.16
C ARG A 333 -31.30 -9.97 -0.26
N ILE A 334 -30.94 -8.84 -0.85
CA ILE A 334 -30.87 -7.55 -0.17
C ILE A 334 -32.00 -6.68 -0.75
N SER A 335 -32.86 -6.12 0.09
CA SER A 335 -33.86 -5.14 -0.36
C SER A 335 -33.25 -3.74 -0.51
N GLU A 336 -33.93 -2.85 -1.21
CA GLU A 336 -33.40 -1.50 -1.50
C GLU A 336 -33.14 -0.65 -0.25
N ASN A 337 -33.87 -0.90 0.83
CA ASN A 337 -33.61 -0.27 2.13
C ASN A 337 -32.45 -0.93 2.88
N GLY A 338 -31.81 -1.97 2.34
CA GLY A 338 -30.66 -2.67 2.90
C GLY A 338 -30.95 -3.91 3.74
N LYS A 339 -32.22 -4.30 3.94
CA LYS A 339 -32.55 -5.51 4.72
C LYS A 339 -32.12 -6.78 3.99
N VAL A 340 -31.62 -7.73 4.76
CA VAL A 340 -31.31 -9.08 4.32
C VAL A 340 -32.57 -9.94 4.42
N LYS A 341 -32.96 -10.55 3.31
CA LYS A 341 -34.06 -11.50 3.20
C LYS A 341 -33.53 -12.82 2.66
N TYR A 342 -34.24 -13.91 2.92
CA TYR A 342 -33.87 -15.25 2.49
C TYR A 342 -35.01 -15.92 1.73
N SER A 343 -34.66 -16.89 0.87
CA SER A 343 -35.67 -17.70 0.19
C SER A 343 -36.65 -18.33 1.19
N SER A 344 -37.93 -18.23 0.89
CA SER A 344 -39.04 -18.80 1.66
C SER A 344 -39.08 -20.34 1.64
N GLU A 345 -38.34 -20.97 0.73
CA GLU A 345 -38.25 -22.44 0.60
C GLU A 345 -37.23 -23.07 1.57
N ILE A 346 -36.54 -22.25 2.37
CA ILE A 346 -35.52 -22.74 3.31
C ILE A 346 -36.21 -23.43 4.50
N ASN A 347 -35.84 -24.69 4.75
CA ASN A 347 -36.35 -25.44 5.90
C ASN A 347 -35.92 -24.82 7.25
N GLY A 348 -36.62 -25.17 8.33
CA GLY A 348 -36.43 -24.57 9.65
C GLY A 348 -35.01 -24.68 10.20
N LEU A 349 -34.34 -25.84 10.04
CA LEU A 349 -32.97 -26.03 10.53
C LEU A 349 -31.97 -25.14 9.79
N ASN A 350 -32.08 -25.04 8.47
CA ASN A 350 -31.25 -24.16 7.65
C ASN A 350 -31.54 -22.69 7.95
N ALA A 351 -32.79 -22.32 8.21
CA ALA A 351 -33.16 -20.95 8.58
C ALA A 351 -32.50 -20.53 9.91
N ILE A 352 -32.48 -21.43 10.91
CA ILE A 352 -31.77 -21.20 12.18
C ILE A 352 -30.27 -21.00 11.94
N PHE A 353 -29.65 -21.84 11.10
CA PHE A 353 -28.24 -21.69 10.75
C PHE A 353 -27.95 -20.35 10.08
N LEU A 354 -28.78 -19.94 9.11
CA LEU A 354 -28.62 -18.65 8.41
C LEU A 354 -28.75 -17.45 9.35
N LYS A 355 -29.68 -17.50 10.30
CA LYS A 355 -29.81 -16.50 11.35
C LYS A 355 -28.56 -16.45 12.23
N TYR A 356 -28.01 -17.61 12.59
CA TYR A 356 -26.80 -17.68 13.41
C TYR A 356 -25.56 -17.09 12.72
N ILE A 357 -25.36 -17.37 11.43
CA ILE A 357 -24.18 -16.87 10.71
C ILE A 357 -24.31 -15.41 10.25
N THR A 358 -25.52 -14.85 10.16
CA THR A 358 -25.77 -13.49 9.70
C THR A 358 -26.09 -12.56 10.86
N LYS A 359 -25.05 -11.94 11.41
CA LYS A 359 -25.13 -11.03 12.57
C LYS A 359 -25.70 -9.67 12.20
N GLN A 360 -25.44 -9.19 10.99
CA GLN A 360 -25.95 -7.93 10.46
C GLN A 360 -26.97 -8.21 9.37
N THR A 361 -28.24 -7.99 9.70
CA THR A 361 -29.40 -8.23 8.80
C THR A 361 -29.83 -6.97 8.05
N GLN A 362 -29.08 -5.87 8.18
CA GLN A 362 -29.42 -4.57 7.61
C GLN A 362 -28.14 -3.85 7.20
N LEU A 363 -27.92 -3.65 5.91
CA LEU A 363 -26.86 -2.75 5.43
C LEU A 363 -27.23 -1.31 5.80
N GLN A 364 -26.23 -0.49 6.17
CA GLN A 364 -26.42 0.90 6.59
C GLN A 364 -25.27 1.79 6.14
N GLY A 365 -25.47 3.10 6.31
CA GLY A 365 -24.43 4.10 6.16
C GLY A 365 -23.94 4.25 4.72
N THR A 366 -22.62 4.42 4.58
CA THR A 366 -21.98 4.76 3.29
C THR A 366 -22.06 3.64 2.24
N ILE A 367 -22.45 2.42 2.63
CA ILE A 367 -22.65 1.29 1.71
C ILE A 367 -23.88 1.53 0.83
N LEU A 368 -24.99 2.03 1.40
CA LEU A 368 -26.24 2.28 0.68
C LEU A 368 -26.20 3.60 -0.09
N SER A 369 -25.21 3.75 -0.97
CA SER A 369 -25.17 4.89 -1.89
C SER A 369 -26.25 4.76 -2.97
N SER A 370 -26.57 5.88 -3.64
CA SER A 370 -27.46 5.87 -4.79
C SER A 370 -26.96 4.98 -5.93
N ARG A 371 -25.64 4.86 -6.14
CA ARG A 371 -25.05 3.93 -7.12
C ARG A 371 -25.18 2.48 -6.68
N PHE A 372 -24.95 2.17 -5.41
CA PHE A 372 -25.14 0.82 -4.87
C PHE A 372 -26.59 0.36 -5.04
N ILE A 373 -27.56 1.22 -4.70
CA ILE A 373 -29.00 0.93 -4.86
C ILE A 373 -29.35 0.72 -6.34
N TYR A 374 -28.73 1.45 -7.27
CA TYR A 374 -28.90 1.20 -8.71
C TYR A 374 -28.49 -0.23 -9.11
N TYR A 375 -27.32 -0.70 -8.66
CA TYR A 375 -26.90 -2.09 -8.92
C TYR A 375 -27.82 -3.10 -8.26
N LEU A 376 -28.28 -2.79 -7.05
CA LEU A 376 -29.19 -3.66 -6.34
C LEU A 376 -30.56 -3.79 -7.04
N ARG A 377 -31.08 -2.71 -7.61
CA ARG A 377 -32.28 -2.73 -8.47
C ARG A 377 -32.07 -3.60 -9.69
N LYS A 378 -30.94 -3.45 -10.38
CA LYS A 378 -30.57 -4.30 -11.52
C LYS A 378 -30.58 -5.78 -11.16
N ARG A 379 -30.00 -6.15 -10.01
CA ARG A 379 -30.04 -7.52 -9.47
C ARG A 379 -31.47 -7.97 -9.12
N ASN A 380 -32.22 -7.13 -8.42
CA ASN A 380 -33.52 -7.53 -7.87
C ASN A 380 -34.61 -7.62 -8.94
N ASN A 381 -34.48 -6.95 -10.08
CA ASN A 381 -35.45 -7.00 -11.17
C ASN A 381 -35.68 -8.40 -11.76
N ILE A 382 -34.73 -9.32 -11.60
CA ILE A 382 -34.85 -10.71 -12.06
C ILE A 382 -35.38 -11.66 -10.97
N LEU A 383 -35.58 -11.16 -9.74
CA LEU A 383 -36.02 -11.95 -8.58
C LEU A 383 -37.46 -11.60 -8.19
N LYS A 384 -38.28 -12.61 -7.90
CA LYS A 384 -39.64 -12.41 -7.38
C LYS A 384 -39.58 -12.14 -5.88
N GLU A 385 -39.92 -10.91 -5.46
CA GLU A 385 -39.84 -10.51 -4.05
C GLU A 385 -40.70 -11.37 -3.12
N SER A 386 -41.86 -11.86 -3.57
CA SER A 386 -42.75 -12.71 -2.78
C SER A 386 -42.11 -14.04 -2.33
N LEU A 387 -41.02 -14.45 -2.98
CA LEU A 387 -40.29 -15.67 -2.61
C LEU A 387 -39.30 -15.46 -1.47
N TYR A 388 -39.19 -14.25 -0.91
CA TYR A 388 -38.20 -13.93 0.11
C TYR A 388 -38.83 -13.35 1.38
N CYS A 389 -38.44 -13.87 2.53
CA CYS A 389 -38.89 -13.42 3.84
C CYS A 389 -37.71 -13.02 4.76
N GLU A 390 -38.01 -12.23 5.78
CA GLU A 390 -37.08 -12.00 6.89
C GLU A 390 -37.14 -13.22 7.82
N ILE A 391 -35.98 -13.76 8.20
CA ILE A 391 -35.91 -14.81 9.22
C ILE A 391 -35.95 -14.10 10.57
N THR A 392 -37.04 -14.31 11.32
CA THR A 392 -37.29 -13.68 12.63
C THR A 392 -36.54 -14.36 13.76
#